data_AF-A0A0M3K267-F1
#
_entry.id   AF-A0A0M3K267-F1
#
_cell.length_a   1.000
_cell.length_b   1.000
_cell.length_c   1.000
_cell.angle_alpha   90.00
_cell.angle_beta   90.00
_cell.angle_gamma   90.00
#
_symmetry.space_group_name_H-M   'P 1'
#
loop_
_entity.id
_entity.type
_entity.pdbx_description
1 polymer ?
#
loop_
_entity_poly.entity_id
_entity_poly.type
_entity_poly.pdbx_seq_one_letter_code
_entity_poly.pdbx_strand_id
1 'polypeptide(L)'
;MVSIFSFRVVADVEELNCYIYHGFSECITMMNLCMKDKSNEGRPLAVSEWECAKSQIIIANCKTLYGPQCEILQEECAVATGSARVKIGNGGVYQMPIPLRNCIAEGGAMAMCKVHHDHTKCNTWKVQCYTALGLPVTSTVIGKYEKLPTPVALCVSAQDLMARCKAAIGTSVCDLLLDECRGRFGSPSITLSSNSLYSLSPQLINCIQHRYKRTSPFIRQ
;
A
#
# COMPACT_ATOMS: atom_id res chain seq x y z
N MET A 1 16.85 -38.29 -14.16
CA MET A 1 15.40 -38.28 -13.83
C MET A 1 15.02 -36.86 -13.49
N VAL A 2 14.37 -36.16 -14.42
CA VAL A 2 13.81 -34.83 -14.16
C VAL A 2 12.46 -35.06 -13.49
N SER A 3 12.39 -34.85 -12.18
CA SER A 3 11.13 -34.95 -11.46
C SER A 3 10.27 -33.74 -11.86
N ILE A 4 9.33 -33.98 -12.77
CA ILE A 4 8.34 -32.97 -13.17
C ILE A 4 7.32 -32.90 -12.04
N PHE A 5 7.56 -31.99 -11.09
CA PHE A 5 6.56 -31.63 -10.09
C PHE A 5 5.35 -31.04 -10.84
N SER A 6 4.20 -31.71 -10.70
CA SER A 6 2.92 -31.22 -11.20
C SER A 6 2.50 -30.01 -10.35
N PHE A 7 2.99 -28.83 -10.73
CA PHE A 7 2.56 -27.55 -10.15
C PHE A 7 1.13 -27.25 -10.62
N ARG A 8 0.13 -27.67 -9.84
CA ARG A 8 -1.16 -26.96 -9.81
C ARG A 8 -0.99 -25.74 -8.90
N VAL A 9 -0.29 -24.72 -9.39
CA VAL A 9 -0.22 -23.42 -8.73
C VAL A 9 -0.32 -22.40 -9.85
N VAL A 10 -1.41 -21.63 -9.87
CA VAL A 10 -1.37 -20.34 -10.56
C VAL A 10 -0.32 -19.56 -9.79
N ALA A 11 0.90 -19.48 -10.33
CA ALA A 11 1.97 -18.72 -9.69
C ALA A 11 1.43 -17.31 -9.47
N ASP A 12 1.48 -16.85 -8.23
CA ASP A 12 1.02 -15.51 -7.88
C ASP A 12 1.86 -14.48 -8.65
N VAL A 13 1.29 -13.33 -9.00
CA VAL A 13 2.00 -12.31 -9.78
C VAL A 13 3.26 -11.86 -9.04
N GLU A 14 3.22 -11.80 -7.71
CA GLU A 14 4.38 -11.47 -6.88
C GLU A 14 5.45 -12.56 -6.88
N GLU A 15 5.07 -13.84 -6.96
CA GLU A 15 6.02 -14.95 -7.08
C GLU A 15 6.81 -14.86 -8.39
N LEU A 16 6.08 -14.68 -9.49
CA LEU A 16 6.68 -14.54 -10.81
C LEU A 16 7.58 -13.31 -10.88
N ASN A 17 7.12 -12.17 -10.35
CA ASN A 17 7.94 -10.96 -10.27
C ASN A 17 9.22 -11.18 -9.46
N CYS A 18 9.15 -11.94 -8.36
CA CYS A 18 10.35 -12.30 -7.63
C CYS A 18 11.34 -13.03 -8.54
N TYR A 19 10.91 -14.10 -9.21
CA TYR A 19 11.79 -14.88 -10.07
C TYR A 19 12.39 -14.06 -11.21
N ILE A 20 11.66 -13.10 -11.75
CA ILE A 20 12.14 -12.18 -12.79
C ILE A 20 13.23 -11.24 -12.26
N TYR A 21 13.03 -10.64 -11.08
CA TYR A 21 13.93 -9.61 -10.56
C TYR A 21 15.13 -10.15 -9.77
N HIS A 22 14.97 -11.30 -9.11
CA HIS A 22 15.95 -11.84 -8.16
C HIS A 22 16.43 -13.26 -8.54
N GLY A 23 15.75 -13.91 -9.49
CA GLY A 23 16.04 -15.30 -9.84
C GLY A 23 15.47 -16.31 -8.83
N PHE A 24 15.37 -17.56 -9.29
CA PHE A 24 14.71 -18.63 -8.53
C PHE A 24 15.33 -18.86 -7.13
N SER A 25 16.66 -18.97 -7.05
CA SER A 25 17.35 -19.30 -5.80
C SER A 25 17.14 -18.26 -4.69
N GLU A 26 17.22 -16.97 -5.03
CA GLU A 26 17.06 -15.89 -4.06
C GLU A 26 15.60 -15.81 -3.57
N CYS A 27 14.63 -16.01 -4.47
CA CYS A 27 13.21 -16.04 -4.12
C CYS A 27 12.85 -17.20 -3.20
N ILE A 28 13.34 -18.41 -3.47
CA ILE A 28 13.14 -19.54 -2.58
C ILE A 28 13.77 -19.27 -1.21
N THR A 29 14.95 -18.63 -1.18
CA THR A 29 15.58 -18.22 0.08
C THR A 29 14.69 -17.26 0.87
N MET A 30 14.14 -16.22 0.22
CA MET A 30 13.21 -15.27 0.84
C MET A 30 11.93 -15.95 1.35
N MET A 31 11.38 -16.90 0.60
CA MET A 31 10.20 -17.67 1.00
C MET A 31 10.49 -18.56 2.21
N ASN A 32 11.66 -19.21 2.24
CA ASN A 32 12.07 -20.10 3.32
C ASN A 32 12.29 -19.36 4.65
N LEU A 33 12.63 -18.06 4.62
CA LEU A 33 12.68 -17.21 5.84
C LEU A 33 11.34 -17.13 6.56
N CYS A 34 10.24 -17.33 5.84
CA CYS A 34 8.88 -17.23 6.36
C CYS A 34 8.30 -18.57 6.82
N MET A 35 8.99 -19.68 6.59
CA MET A 35 8.54 -21.00 7.01
C MET A 35 8.70 -21.16 8.52
N LYS A 36 7.61 -21.55 9.20
CA LYS A 36 7.66 -21.80 10.64
C LYS A 36 8.38 -23.11 10.99
N ASP A 37 8.36 -24.06 10.07
CA ASP A 37 8.97 -25.37 10.22
C ASP A 37 9.86 -25.69 9.01
N LYS A 38 11.18 -25.65 9.25
CA LYS A 38 12.20 -25.92 8.23
C LYS A 38 12.32 -27.39 7.87
N SER A 39 11.73 -28.31 8.64
CA SER A 39 11.73 -29.74 8.29
C SER A 39 10.86 -30.05 7.06
N ASN A 40 10.07 -29.08 6.61
CA ASN A 40 9.12 -29.21 5.50
C ASN A 40 9.53 -28.43 4.24
N GLU A 41 10.81 -28.16 4.03
CA GLU A 41 11.30 -27.47 2.81
C GLU A 41 10.76 -28.14 1.54
N GLY A 42 10.20 -27.33 0.63
CA GLY A 42 9.59 -27.80 -0.62
C GLY A 42 8.07 -28.00 -0.59
N ARG A 43 7.41 -27.87 0.57
CA ARG A 43 5.94 -27.82 0.62
C ARG A 43 5.39 -26.47 0.16
N PRO A 44 4.13 -26.39 -0.31
CA PRO A 44 3.43 -25.13 -0.49
C PRO A 44 3.37 -24.34 0.83
N LEU A 45 3.60 -23.03 0.76
CA LEU A 45 3.50 -22.14 1.91
C LEU A 45 2.06 -22.04 2.41
N ALA A 46 1.88 -22.03 3.73
CA ALA A 46 0.59 -21.71 4.33
C ALA A 46 0.26 -20.22 4.10
N VAL A 47 -1.02 -19.83 4.16
CA VAL A 47 -1.44 -18.44 3.91
C VAL A 47 -0.64 -17.42 4.72
N SER A 48 -0.41 -17.67 6.01
CA SER A 48 0.38 -16.75 6.84
C SER A 48 1.86 -16.66 6.45
N GLU A 49 2.42 -17.77 5.95
CA GLU A 49 3.81 -17.82 5.47
C GLU A 49 3.91 -17.12 4.11
N TRP A 50 2.88 -17.23 3.27
CA TRP A 50 2.76 -16.52 2.01
C TRP A 50 2.70 -15.00 2.19
N GLU A 51 1.88 -14.52 3.14
CA GLU A 51 1.79 -13.09 3.48
C GLU A 51 3.13 -12.52 3.98
N CYS A 52 3.90 -13.34 4.68
CA CYS A 52 5.27 -13.03 5.07
C CYS A 52 6.21 -12.98 3.86
N ALA A 53 6.15 -13.98 2.97
CA ALA A 53 6.99 -14.07 1.78
C ALA A 53 6.76 -12.87 0.85
N LYS A 54 5.50 -12.49 0.60
CA LYS A 54 5.14 -11.27 -0.14
C LYS A 54 5.80 -10.02 0.44
N SER A 55 5.89 -9.93 1.76
CA SER A 55 6.55 -8.79 2.41
C SER A 55 8.06 -8.76 2.14
N GLN A 56 8.72 -9.92 2.10
CA GLN A 56 10.15 -10.00 1.74
C GLN A 56 10.35 -9.57 0.28
N ILE A 57 9.58 -10.17 -0.62
CA ILE A 57 9.64 -9.94 -2.07
C ILE A 57 9.44 -8.46 -2.39
N ILE A 58 8.44 -7.82 -1.77
CA ILE A 58 8.13 -6.41 -2.06
C ILE A 58 9.24 -5.48 -1.55
N ILE A 59 9.85 -5.75 -0.40
CA ILE A 59 10.99 -4.95 0.07
C ILE A 59 12.23 -5.19 -0.81
N ALA A 60 12.48 -6.42 -1.23
CA ALA A 60 13.57 -6.74 -2.15
C ALA A 60 13.40 -6.00 -3.49
N ASN A 61 12.22 -6.12 -4.12
CA ASN A 61 11.89 -5.42 -5.35
C ASN A 61 12.00 -3.89 -5.18
N CYS A 62 11.50 -3.35 -4.07
CA CYS A 62 11.58 -1.92 -3.77
C CYS A 62 13.04 -1.44 -3.68
N LYS A 63 13.93 -2.19 -3.02
CA LYS A 63 15.36 -1.87 -2.95
C LYS A 63 16.03 -1.98 -4.32
N THR A 64 15.70 -3.01 -5.11
CA THR A 64 16.23 -3.20 -6.46
C THR A 64 15.81 -2.06 -7.40
N LEU A 65 14.53 -1.67 -7.37
CA LEU A 65 13.97 -0.67 -8.30
C LEU A 65 14.27 0.77 -7.90
N TYR A 66 14.29 1.07 -6.59
CA TYR A 66 14.34 2.46 -6.10
C TYR A 66 15.58 2.77 -5.25
N GLY A 67 16.40 1.77 -4.94
CA GLY A 67 17.62 1.94 -4.15
C GLY A 67 17.33 2.64 -2.80
N PRO A 68 18.08 3.70 -2.45
CA PRO A 68 17.88 4.46 -1.20
C PRO A 68 16.48 5.09 -1.07
N GLN A 69 15.76 5.31 -2.16
CA GLN A 69 14.42 5.91 -2.10
C GLN A 69 13.37 4.91 -1.60
N CYS A 70 13.70 3.62 -1.52
CA CYS A 70 12.80 2.60 -1.00
C CYS A 70 12.39 2.87 0.47
N GLU A 71 13.29 3.40 1.31
CA GLU A 71 12.95 3.74 2.70
C GLU A 71 11.98 4.93 2.79
N ILE A 72 12.16 5.91 1.90
CA ILE A 72 11.28 7.08 1.81
C ILE A 72 9.90 6.66 1.29
N LEU A 73 9.85 5.77 0.30
CA LEU A 73 8.62 5.18 -0.20
C LEU A 73 7.87 4.39 0.89
N GLN A 74 8.59 3.61 1.71
CA GLN A 74 7.98 2.91 2.85
C GLN A 74 7.32 3.87 3.84
N GLU A 75 7.99 4.98 4.16
CA GLU A 75 7.47 5.99 5.07
C GLU A 75 6.26 6.73 4.49
N GLU A 76 6.36 7.14 3.22
CA GLU A 76 5.25 7.74 2.47
C GLU A 76 4.02 6.83 2.51
N CYS A 77 4.20 5.55 2.20
CA CYS A 77 3.11 4.57 2.19
C CYS A 77 2.54 4.28 3.58
N ALA A 78 3.36 4.29 4.63
CA ALA A 78 2.88 4.10 6.00
C ALA A 78 1.92 5.23 6.39
N VAL A 79 2.31 6.48 6.09
CA VAL A 79 1.48 7.67 6.34
C VAL A 79 0.23 7.66 5.45
N ALA A 80 0.41 7.48 4.14
CA ALA A 80 -0.66 7.48 3.13
C ALA A 80 -1.76 6.45 3.41
N THR A 81 -1.41 5.30 3.98
CA THR A 81 -2.35 4.22 4.28
C THR A 81 -2.81 4.19 5.73
N GLY A 82 -2.24 5.02 6.61
CA GLY A 82 -2.49 4.96 8.04
C GLY A 82 -1.97 3.69 8.72
N SER A 83 -1.11 2.93 8.05
CA SER A 83 -0.61 1.64 8.52
C SER A 83 0.57 1.82 9.48
N ALA A 84 0.78 0.81 10.33
CA ALA A 84 2.05 0.70 11.04
C ALA A 84 3.21 0.56 10.03
N ARG A 85 4.35 1.17 10.35
CA ARG A 85 5.60 1.04 9.57
C ARG A 85 6.05 -0.42 9.46
N VAL A 86 6.92 -0.68 8.49
CA VAL A 86 7.59 -1.97 8.32
C VAL A 86 8.28 -2.36 9.62
N LYS A 87 7.98 -3.56 10.13
CA LYS A 87 8.65 -4.14 11.28
C LYS A 87 9.63 -5.21 10.81
N ILE A 88 10.81 -5.24 11.40
CA ILE A 88 11.76 -6.34 11.19
C ILE A 88 11.62 -7.27 12.39
N GLY A 89 11.06 -8.45 12.14
CA GLY A 89 10.90 -9.49 13.15
C GLY A 89 12.21 -10.23 13.44
N ASN A 90 12.13 -11.21 14.34
CA ASN A 90 13.26 -12.09 14.64
C ASN A 90 13.75 -12.78 13.36
N GLY A 91 15.07 -12.84 13.18
CA GLY A 91 15.67 -13.43 11.98
C GLY A 91 15.66 -12.54 10.74
N GLY A 92 15.36 -11.23 10.88
CA GLY A 92 15.45 -10.27 9.77
C GLY A 92 14.22 -10.23 8.86
N VAL A 93 13.14 -10.90 9.24
CA VAL A 93 11.92 -11.03 8.42
C VAL A 93 11.11 -9.75 8.43
N TYR A 94 10.83 -9.18 7.26
CA TYR A 94 9.94 -8.03 7.12
C TYR A 94 8.47 -8.39 7.38
N GLN A 95 7.79 -7.63 8.22
CA GLN A 95 6.36 -7.76 8.49
C GLN A 95 5.66 -6.44 8.16
N MET A 96 4.68 -6.50 7.27
CA MET A 96 3.94 -5.33 6.80
C MET A 96 2.43 -5.61 6.78
N PRO A 97 1.61 -4.64 7.21
CA PRO A 97 0.19 -4.67 6.92
C PRO A 97 -0.07 -4.66 5.40
N ILE A 98 -1.13 -5.35 4.96
CA ILE A 98 -1.51 -5.44 3.54
C ILE A 98 -1.60 -4.05 2.87
N PRO A 99 -2.21 -3.01 3.46
CA PRO A 99 -2.27 -1.70 2.82
C PRO A 99 -0.90 -1.08 2.53
N LEU A 100 0.01 -1.14 3.50
CA LEU A 100 1.39 -0.66 3.34
C LEU A 100 2.10 -1.42 2.23
N ARG A 101 1.99 -2.75 2.27
CA ARG A 101 2.60 -3.64 1.29
C ARG A 101 2.13 -3.35 -0.14
N ASN A 102 0.82 -3.20 -0.33
CA ASN A 102 0.26 -2.87 -1.64
C ASN A 102 0.72 -1.49 -2.13
N CYS A 103 0.75 -0.48 -1.23
CA CYS A 103 1.23 0.84 -1.60
C CYS A 103 2.70 0.83 -2.06
N ILE A 104 3.57 0.09 -1.38
CA ILE A 104 4.98 -0.03 -1.78
C ILE A 104 5.09 -0.77 -3.12
N ALA A 105 4.35 -1.86 -3.30
CA ALA A 105 4.36 -2.65 -4.53
C ALA A 105 3.94 -1.84 -5.77
N GLU A 106 2.94 -0.96 -5.62
CA GLU A 106 2.50 -0.09 -6.71
C GLU A 106 3.46 1.07 -6.97
N GLY A 107 4.23 1.48 -5.96
CA GLY A 107 5.17 2.60 -6.06
C GLY A 107 4.61 3.92 -5.51
N GLY A 108 3.88 3.87 -4.40
CA GLY A 108 3.53 5.05 -3.60
C GLY A 108 2.10 5.54 -3.77
N ALA A 109 1.79 6.67 -3.13
CA ALA A 109 0.43 7.21 -3.07
C ALA A 109 -0.13 7.55 -4.47
N MET A 110 0.72 8.09 -5.34
CA MET A 110 0.33 8.42 -6.72
C MET A 110 0.03 7.19 -7.56
N ALA A 111 0.85 6.14 -7.45
CA ALA A 111 0.62 4.91 -8.19
C ALA A 111 -0.66 4.22 -7.72
N MET A 112 -0.86 4.12 -6.40
CA MET A 112 -2.11 3.63 -5.81
C MET A 112 -3.35 4.40 -6.31
N CYS A 113 -3.27 5.73 -6.38
CA CYS A 113 -4.37 6.52 -6.94
C CYS A 113 -4.65 6.13 -8.40
N LYS A 114 -3.60 5.98 -9.23
CA LYS A 114 -3.71 5.63 -10.66
C LYS A 114 -4.23 4.21 -10.90
N VAL A 115 -4.14 3.32 -9.91
CA VAL A 115 -4.77 1.99 -9.95
C VAL A 115 -6.29 2.08 -9.83
N HIS A 116 -6.79 3.02 -9.02
CA HIS A 116 -8.23 3.14 -8.74
C HIS A 116 -8.96 4.19 -9.58
N HIS A 117 -8.20 5.12 -10.15
CA HIS A 117 -8.70 6.30 -10.83
C HIS A 117 -7.88 6.59 -12.07
N ASP A 118 -8.45 7.35 -13.00
CA ASP A 118 -7.70 7.79 -14.17
C ASP A 118 -6.55 8.74 -13.79
N HIS A 119 -5.53 8.78 -14.65
CA HIS A 119 -4.32 9.55 -14.42
C HIS A 119 -4.58 11.06 -14.27
N THR A 120 -5.54 11.60 -15.01
CA THR A 120 -5.89 13.03 -14.99
C THR A 120 -6.45 13.43 -13.63
N LYS A 121 -7.34 12.60 -13.08
CA LYS A 121 -7.94 12.83 -11.75
C LYS A 121 -6.89 12.81 -10.64
N CYS A 122 -5.99 11.84 -10.65
CA CYS A 122 -4.90 11.77 -9.67
C CYS A 122 -3.94 12.97 -9.76
N ASN A 123 -3.59 13.39 -10.98
CA ASN A 123 -2.75 14.58 -11.16
C ASN A 123 -3.47 15.86 -10.74
N THR A 124 -4.78 15.95 -10.96
CA THR A 124 -5.59 17.09 -10.50
C THR A 124 -5.56 17.18 -8.98
N TRP A 125 -5.80 16.06 -8.28
CA TRP A 125 -5.70 16.03 -6.81
C TRP A 125 -4.30 16.35 -6.31
N LYS A 126 -3.25 15.83 -6.94
CA LYS A 126 -1.86 16.15 -6.61
C LYS A 126 -1.62 17.67 -6.64
N VAL A 127 -1.98 18.33 -7.74
CA VAL A 127 -1.82 19.79 -7.90
C VAL A 127 -2.65 20.54 -6.86
N GLN A 128 -3.91 20.15 -6.66
CA GLN A 128 -4.78 20.76 -5.67
C GLN A 128 -4.21 20.64 -4.25
N CYS A 129 -3.64 19.47 -3.89
CA CYS A 129 -2.97 19.25 -2.62
C CYS A 129 -1.72 20.13 -2.44
N TYR A 130 -0.88 20.27 -3.46
CA TYR A 130 0.27 21.20 -3.42
C TYR A 130 -0.17 22.65 -3.19
N THR A 131 -1.13 23.12 -3.99
CA THR A 131 -1.67 24.49 -3.88
C THR A 131 -2.27 24.75 -2.50
N ALA A 132 -3.09 23.81 -2.02
CA ALA A 132 -3.73 23.91 -0.73
C ALA A 132 -2.74 23.93 0.46
N LEU A 133 -1.61 23.25 0.33
CA LEU A 133 -0.54 23.21 1.34
C LEU A 133 0.46 24.37 1.18
N GLY A 134 0.31 25.24 0.18
CA GLY A 134 1.25 26.33 -0.09
C GLY A 134 2.64 25.83 -0.51
N LEU A 135 2.72 24.63 -1.09
CA LEU A 135 3.98 24.01 -1.50
C LEU A 135 4.18 24.18 -3.01
N PRO A 136 5.42 24.41 -3.49
CA PRO A 136 5.69 24.38 -4.92
C PRO A 136 5.44 22.98 -5.48
N VAL A 137 4.81 22.91 -6.65
CA VAL A 137 4.57 21.63 -7.33
C VAL A 137 5.90 21.07 -7.82
N THR A 138 6.45 20.12 -7.06
CA THR A 138 7.66 19.38 -7.42
C THR A 138 7.29 17.92 -7.69
N SER A 139 7.96 17.26 -8.64
CA SER A 139 7.79 15.83 -8.83
C SER A 139 9.12 15.23 -9.27
N THR A 140 9.59 14.24 -8.51
CA THR A 140 10.72 13.41 -8.91
C THR A 140 10.17 12.03 -9.19
N VAL A 141 10.34 11.56 -10.43
CA VAL A 141 9.85 10.26 -10.87
C VAL A 141 11.02 9.30 -11.02
N ILE A 142 10.92 8.14 -10.37
CA ILE A 142 11.90 7.05 -10.41
C ILE A 142 11.13 5.78 -10.75
N GLY A 143 11.19 5.35 -12.01
CA GLY A 143 10.35 4.27 -12.51
C GLY A 143 8.86 4.58 -12.31
N LYS A 144 8.15 3.72 -11.57
CA LYS A 144 6.74 3.93 -11.19
C LYS A 144 6.55 4.86 -9.98
N TYR A 145 7.61 5.09 -9.20
CA TYR A 145 7.53 5.89 -7.99
C TYR A 145 7.58 7.38 -8.32
N GLU A 146 6.47 8.07 -8.10
CA GLU A 146 6.42 9.53 -8.11
C GLU A 146 6.54 10.05 -6.68
N LYS A 147 7.73 10.52 -6.32
CA LYS A 147 8.03 10.97 -4.97
C LYS A 147 7.25 12.24 -4.64
N LEU A 148 6.40 12.14 -3.62
CA LEU A 148 5.64 13.26 -3.07
C LEU A 148 6.17 13.64 -1.68
N PRO A 149 6.14 14.93 -1.30
CA PRO A 149 6.23 15.32 0.10
C PRO A 149 5.14 14.61 0.90
N THR A 150 5.47 14.14 2.10
CA THR A 150 4.55 13.38 2.96
C THR A 150 3.18 14.06 3.16
N PRO A 151 3.07 15.39 3.36
CA PRO A 151 1.76 16.04 3.48
C PRO A 151 0.92 15.97 2.19
N VAL A 152 1.58 16.01 1.02
CA VAL A 152 0.91 15.91 -0.29
C VAL A 152 0.47 14.47 -0.54
N ALA A 153 1.32 13.48 -0.25
CA ALA A 153 0.96 12.07 -0.37
C ALA A 153 -0.27 11.73 0.50
N LEU A 154 -0.29 12.20 1.75
CA LEU A 154 -1.42 12.03 2.65
C LEU A 154 -2.70 12.66 2.10
N CYS A 155 -2.62 13.87 1.56
CA CYS A 155 -3.76 14.56 0.95
C CYS A 155 -4.31 13.81 -0.28
N VAL A 156 -3.42 13.32 -1.16
CA VAL A 156 -3.82 12.52 -2.34
C VAL A 156 -4.49 11.21 -1.91
N SER A 157 -3.91 10.50 -0.94
CA SER A 157 -4.48 9.26 -0.42
C SER A 157 -5.81 9.47 0.28
N ALA A 158 -6.01 10.61 0.95
CA ALA A 158 -7.31 10.97 1.50
C ALA A 158 -8.37 11.17 0.39
N GLN A 159 -8.01 11.78 -0.74
CA GLN A 159 -8.94 11.93 -1.88
C GLN A 159 -9.30 10.58 -2.50
N ASP A 160 -8.29 9.74 -2.76
CA ASP A 160 -8.49 8.37 -3.28
C ASP A 160 -9.41 7.55 -2.37
N LEU A 161 -9.10 7.52 -1.06
CA LEU A 161 -9.88 6.76 -0.08
C LEU A 161 -11.33 7.21 -0.03
N MET A 162 -11.58 8.52 0.04
CA MET A 162 -12.94 9.05 0.14
C MET A 162 -13.70 8.85 -1.17
N ALA A 163 -13.06 9.02 -2.32
CA ALA A 163 -13.70 8.75 -3.61
C ALA A 163 -14.12 7.28 -3.74
N ARG A 164 -13.25 6.34 -3.36
CA ARG A 164 -13.57 4.90 -3.36
C ARG A 164 -14.66 4.55 -2.36
N CYS A 165 -14.58 5.09 -1.15
CA CYS A 165 -15.58 4.87 -0.11
C CYS A 165 -16.97 5.34 -0.58
N LYS A 166 -17.08 6.57 -1.12
CA LYS A 166 -18.33 7.09 -1.67
C LYS A 166 -18.86 6.27 -2.84
N ALA A 167 -17.98 5.81 -3.73
CA ALA A 167 -18.37 4.95 -4.85
C ALA A 167 -18.85 3.57 -4.39
N ALA A 168 -18.24 3.00 -3.34
CA ALA A 168 -18.51 1.64 -2.90
C ALA A 168 -19.74 1.51 -1.99
N ILE A 169 -20.00 2.48 -1.11
CA ILE A 169 -21.09 2.40 -0.11
C ILE A 169 -22.02 3.62 -0.14
N GLY A 170 -21.84 4.54 -1.08
CA GLY A 170 -22.63 5.75 -1.21
C GLY A 170 -22.11 6.90 -0.34
N THR A 171 -22.40 8.13 -0.78
CA THR A 171 -21.90 9.36 -0.14
C THR A 171 -22.34 9.49 1.31
N SER A 172 -23.64 9.34 1.60
CA SER A 172 -24.18 9.51 2.96
C SER A 172 -23.58 8.53 3.96
N VAL A 173 -23.44 7.25 3.59
CA VAL A 173 -22.87 6.23 4.48
C VAL A 173 -21.37 6.46 4.68
N CYS A 174 -20.66 6.86 3.63
CA CYS A 174 -19.23 7.17 3.72
C CYS A 174 -18.95 8.41 4.58
N ASP A 175 -19.77 9.45 4.47
CA ASP A 175 -19.63 10.67 5.27
C ASP A 175 -19.97 10.40 6.76
N LEU A 176 -21.01 9.60 7.04
CA LEU A 176 -21.30 9.13 8.40
C LEU A 176 -20.10 8.35 8.99
N LEU A 177 -19.49 7.49 8.18
CA LEU A 177 -18.32 6.72 8.60
C LEU A 177 -17.12 7.62 8.95
N LEU A 178 -16.88 8.64 8.13
CA LEU A 178 -15.86 9.64 8.37
C LEU A 178 -16.11 10.36 9.70
N ASP A 179 -17.35 10.77 9.97
CA ASP A 179 -17.71 11.46 11.20
C ASP A 179 -17.57 10.56 12.45
N GLU A 180 -17.95 9.28 12.36
CA GLU A 180 -17.69 8.30 13.42
C GLU A 180 -16.18 8.14 13.70
N CYS A 181 -15.36 8.05 12.65
CA CYS A 181 -13.91 7.96 12.79
C CYS A 181 -13.32 9.23 13.41
N ARG A 182 -13.81 10.41 13.03
CA ARG A 182 -13.44 11.70 13.63
C ARG A 182 -13.79 11.76 15.11
N GLY A 183 -14.98 11.30 15.50
CA GLY A 183 -15.38 11.24 16.90
C GLY A 183 -14.43 10.41 17.78
N ARG A 184 -13.75 9.42 17.19
CA ARG A 184 -12.82 8.53 17.92
C ARG A 184 -11.38 9.04 17.98
N PHE A 185 -10.87 9.64 16.92
CA PHE A 185 -9.45 10.00 16.79
C PHE A 185 -9.20 11.52 16.77
N GLY A 186 -10.26 12.33 16.83
CA GLY A 186 -10.20 13.77 16.63
C GLY A 186 -10.11 14.15 15.15
N SER A 187 -10.41 15.42 14.86
CA SER A 187 -10.18 16.00 13.53
C SER A 187 -8.80 16.63 13.47
N PRO A 188 -7.97 16.37 12.45
CA PRO A 188 -6.99 17.37 12.03
C PRO A 188 -7.79 18.56 11.47
N SER A 189 -7.81 19.66 12.23
CA SER A 189 -8.61 20.87 11.99
C SER A 189 -8.12 21.74 10.83
N ILE A 190 -7.89 21.18 9.65
CA ILE A 190 -7.52 21.99 8.48
C ILE A 190 -8.38 21.57 7.28
N THR A 191 -9.52 22.23 7.14
CA THR A 191 -10.14 22.40 5.82
C THR A 191 -9.17 23.21 4.98
N LEU A 192 -8.53 22.53 4.04
CA LEU A 192 -7.75 23.18 2.99
C LEU A 192 -8.67 24.13 2.22
N SER A 193 -8.24 25.36 1.96
CA SER A 193 -9.08 26.52 1.58
C SER A 193 -9.89 26.37 0.28
N SER A 194 -9.72 25.27 -0.46
CA SER A 194 -10.63 24.83 -1.51
C SER A 194 -11.59 23.78 -0.94
N ASN A 195 -12.89 24.13 -0.83
CA ASN A 195 -14.01 23.38 -0.24
C ASN A 195 -14.26 21.92 -0.73
N SER A 196 -13.31 21.26 -1.40
CA SER A 196 -13.46 19.91 -1.97
C SER A 196 -12.39 18.90 -1.57
N LEU A 197 -11.31 19.29 -0.89
CA LEU A 197 -10.25 18.35 -0.51
C LEU A 197 -10.41 17.82 0.91
N TYR A 198 -10.30 16.50 1.05
CA TYR A 198 -10.17 15.83 2.34
C TYR A 198 -8.78 16.00 2.94
N SER A 199 -8.70 16.46 4.18
CA SER A 199 -7.51 16.39 5.02
C SER A 199 -7.77 15.37 6.13
N LEU A 200 -7.12 14.21 6.03
CA LEU A 200 -7.30 13.10 6.98
C LEU A 200 -5.95 12.77 7.61
N SER A 201 -5.95 12.55 8.93
CA SER A 201 -4.77 12.03 9.61
C SER A 201 -4.57 10.55 9.24
N PRO A 202 -3.37 10.00 9.39
CA PRO A 202 -3.12 8.57 9.21
C PRO A 202 -4.10 7.69 10.01
N GLN A 203 -4.46 8.10 11.23
CA GLN A 203 -5.41 7.37 12.07
C GLN A 203 -6.83 7.36 11.47
N LEU A 204 -7.28 8.49 10.89
CA LEU A 204 -8.59 8.57 10.22
C LEU A 204 -8.61 7.74 8.94
N ILE A 205 -7.55 7.81 8.13
CA ILE A 205 -7.40 6.98 6.92
C ILE A 205 -7.54 5.50 7.29
N ASN A 206 -6.79 5.03 8.28
CA ASN A 206 -6.84 3.65 8.73
C ASN A 206 -8.24 3.25 9.23
N CYS A 207 -8.88 4.12 10.02
CA CYS A 207 -10.23 3.88 10.54
C CYS A 207 -11.25 3.70 9.41
N ILE A 208 -11.30 4.65 8.47
CA ILE A 208 -12.23 4.62 7.33
C ILE A 208 -11.92 3.39 6.49
N GLN A 209 -10.64 3.17 6.17
CA GLN A 209 -10.20 2.06 5.33
C GLN A 209 -10.61 0.70 5.88
N HIS A 210 -10.49 0.50 7.19
CA HIS A 210 -10.87 -0.76 7.78
C HIS A 210 -12.39 -0.95 7.79
N ARG A 211 -13.15 0.10 8.08
CA ARG A 211 -14.59 -0.01 8.27
C ARG A 211 -15.34 -0.07 6.94
N TYR A 212 -14.97 0.72 5.93
CA TYR A 212 -15.69 0.67 4.65
C TYR A 212 -15.51 -0.70 3.95
N LYS A 213 -14.35 -1.35 4.11
CA LYS A 213 -14.14 -2.72 3.61
C LYS A 213 -15.07 -3.75 4.26
N ARG A 214 -15.43 -3.56 5.54
CA ARG A 214 -16.40 -4.43 6.23
C ARG A 214 -17.83 -4.16 5.79
N THR A 215 -18.14 -2.90 5.49
CA THR A 215 -19.47 -2.46 5.06
C THR A 215 -19.74 -2.78 3.59
N SER A 216 -18.71 -2.83 2.74
CA SER A 216 -18.88 -3.09 1.32
C SER A 216 -19.15 -4.59 1.07
N PRO A 217 -20.34 -4.96 0.53
CA PRO A 217 -20.67 -6.35 0.26
C PRO A 217 -19.85 -6.95 -0.90
N PHE A 218 -19.16 -6.12 -1.68
CA PHE A 218 -18.43 -6.53 -2.90
C PHE A 218 -16.91 -6.61 -2.72
N ILE A 219 -16.34 -6.18 -1.59
CA ILE A 219 -14.89 -6.20 -1.32
C ILE A 219 -14.57 -7.31 -0.29
N ARG A 220 -15.04 -8.53 -0.55
CA ARG A 220 -14.52 -9.74 0.10
C ARG A 220 -13.75 -10.54 -0.97
N GLN A 221 -12.55 -10.07 -1.28
CA GLN A 221 -11.53 -10.84 -2.00
C GLN A 221 -10.28 -10.87 -1.13
#